data_AF-A0A6P5EKD4-F1
#
_entry.id   AF-A0A6P5EKD4-F1
#
_cell.length_a   1.000
_cell.length_b   1.000
_cell.length_c   1.000
_cell.angle_alpha   90.00
_cell.angle_beta   90.00
_cell.angle_gamma   90.00
#
_symmetry.space_group_name_H-M   'P 1'
#
loop_
_entity.id
_entity.type
_entity.pdbx_description
1 polymer ?
#
loop_
_entity_poly.entity_id
_entity_poly.type
_entity_poly.pdbx_seq_one_letter_code
_entity_poly.pdbx_strand_id
1 'polypeptide(L)'
;MMIPFSTVLVIIFTIVVSPAIAIAVGVSLKSYRKKRNPKFPPGAMGWPLVGSTFSFFKPHPPSSLGDFMEQHLSRYGKVFSMSFLGEMVVVSADAELNRYVLQNEMRLFRNSLPAHFRKLIGDFSMAMLMGDAYRHKKTVLLAFLNKARLQGGFVRGVERLADTLTASWTDRGVIFAREEANKFSFYVIAKKAMGLTPEDSEAEQLRRDYMTLYKGIHALPINLPGSTHREALKARANIVKTIKKKLDERKARGSGDEEDDLLGCLIEEGTYDWENICDTVQGFIFAGLVTSSTVMSLAMYFLENCPKALEQMREEHLECMRSKKQNGDGKLTWDDYRNMEFTQNVISETLRLGNVVGNLWKKAMKDVEFKGYFIPEGTTVITHLAAVHLDPSVFENPGQFNPWRWSAKDVKKANNLLPFGGGVRHCMGSELARVEISVFLHYLILNYNWESVEPDQPVSFPQVTFLKDLPIRVRAADYGL
;
A
#
# COMPACT_ATOMS: atom_id res chain seq x y z
N MET A 1 -1.56 -31.40 -44.93
CA MET A 1 -0.34 -32.11 -44.48
C MET A 1 -0.26 -31.95 -42.96
N MET A 2 -0.54 -33.01 -42.20
CA MET A 2 -0.53 -32.93 -40.72
C MET A 2 0.93 -33.02 -40.24
N ILE A 3 1.35 -32.08 -39.41
CA ILE A 3 2.68 -32.12 -38.77
C ILE A 3 2.69 -33.33 -37.82
N PRO A 4 3.71 -34.21 -37.90
CA PRO A 4 3.81 -35.35 -36.99
C PRO A 4 3.88 -34.87 -35.53
N PHE A 5 3.14 -35.53 -34.63
CA PHE A 5 3.12 -35.20 -33.21
C PHE A 5 4.54 -35.21 -32.58
N SER A 6 5.42 -36.10 -33.05
CA SER A 6 6.84 -36.13 -32.68
C SER A 6 7.58 -34.85 -33.05
N THR A 7 7.32 -34.29 -34.22
CA THR A 7 7.90 -33.01 -34.66
C THR A 7 7.41 -31.85 -33.78
N VAL A 8 6.13 -31.86 -33.39
CA VAL A 8 5.58 -30.86 -32.44
C VAL A 8 6.26 -30.97 -31.08
N LEU A 9 6.46 -32.18 -30.55
CA LEU A 9 7.16 -32.40 -29.28
C LEU A 9 8.63 -31.96 -29.33
N VAL A 10 9.35 -32.27 -30.42
CA VAL A 10 10.74 -31.80 -30.61
C VAL A 10 10.77 -30.28 -30.68
N ILE A 11 9.87 -29.64 -31.42
CA ILE A 11 9.78 -28.17 -31.49
C ILE A 11 9.51 -27.57 -30.10
N ILE A 12 8.55 -28.10 -29.33
CA ILE A 12 8.27 -27.65 -27.96
C ILE A 12 9.50 -27.82 -27.07
N PHE A 13 10.15 -28.98 -27.12
CA PHE A 13 11.33 -29.24 -26.29
C PHE A 13 12.50 -28.31 -26.64
N THR A 14 12.75 -28.09 -27.93
CA THR A 14 13.91 -27.30 -28.39
C THR A 14 13.68 -25.80 -28.23
N ILE A 15 12.45 -25.30 -28.47
CA ILE A 15 12.14 -23.87 -28.44
C ILE A 15 11.74 -23.40 -27.05
N VAL A 16 11.11 -24.25 -26.24
CA VAL A 16 10.56 -23.85 -24.93
C VAL A 16 11.35 -24.46 -23.78
N VAL A 17 11.55 -25.78 -23.79
CA VAL A 17 12.13 -26.49 -22.63
C VAL A 17 13.63 -26.24 -22.51
N SER A 18 14.38 -26.35 -23.59
CA SER A 18 15.84 -26.16 -23.59
C SER A 18 16.28 -24.75 -23.16
N PRO A 19 15.71 -23.65 -23.71
CA PRO A 19 16.02 -22.29 -23.24
C PRO A 19 15.61 -22.06 -21.78
N ALA A 20 14.46 -22.60 -21.36
CA ALA A 20 14.02 -22.51 -19.97
C ALA A 20 15.01 -23.21 -19.01
N ILE A 21 15.51 -24.40 -19.38
CA ILE A 21 16.53 -25.12 -18.63
C ILE A 21 17.86 -24.34 -18.62
N ALA A 22 18.31 -23.79 -19.75
CA ALA A 22 19.53 -23.00 -19.80
C ALA A 22 19.45 -21.75 -18.91
N ILE A 23 18.31 -21.05 -18.92
CA ILE A 23 18.03 -19.94 -18.01
C ILE A 23 18.02 -20.42 -16.56
N ALA A 24 17.37 -21.55 -16.27
CA ALA A 24 17.34 -22.16 -14.94
C ALA A 24 18.74 -22.41 -14.39
N VAL A 25 19.60 -23.01 -15.22
CA VAL A 25 20.98 -23.36 -14.88
C VAL A 25 21.79 -22.08 -14.70
N GLY A 26 21.68 -21.11 -15.61
CA GLY A 26 22.38 -19.82 -15.52
C GLY A 26 22.04 -19.07 -14.22
N VAL A 27 20.75 -18.96 -13.91
CA VAL A 27 20.26 -18.34 -12.66
C VAL A 27 20.75 -19.12 -11.44
N SER A 28 20.66 -20.45 -11.46
CA SER A 28 21.11 -21.31 -10.36
C SER A 28 22.62 -21.21 -10.13
N LEU A 29 23.44 -21.14 -11.19
CA LEU A 29 24.89 -20.98 -11.10
C LEU A 29 25.26 -19.61 -10.51
N LYS A 30 24.59 -18.54 -10.93
CA LYS A 30 24.78 -17.19 -10.38
C LYS A 30 24.41 -17.15 -8.89
N SER A 31 23.28 -17.75 -8.52
CA SER A 31 22.83 -17.92 -7.14
C SER A 31 23.83 -18.73 -6.30
N TYR A 32 24.35 -19.82 -6.84
CA TYR A 32 25.38 -20.65 -6.19
C TYR A 32 26.68 -19.88 -5.96
N ARG A 33 27.12 -19.06 -6.93
CA ARG A 33 28.31 -18.21 -6.80
C ARG A 33 28.21 -17.25 -5.62
N LYS A 34 27.04 -16.62 -5.39
CA LYS A 34 26.82 -15.74 -4.22
C LYS A 34 27.05 -16.49 -2.91
N LYS A 35 26.49 -17.70 -2.80
CA LYS A 35 26.59 -18.57 -1.62
C LYS A 35 27.99 -19.12 -1.33
N ARG A 36 28.93 -19.07 -2.29
CA ARG A 36 30.32 -19.46 -2.03
C ARG A 36 31.03 -18.50 -1.07
N ASN A 37 30.55 -17.27 -0.92
CA ASN A 37 31.07 -16.36 0.08
C ASN A 37 30.51 -16.75 1.47
N PRO A 38 31.35 -17.14 2.44
CA PRO A 38 30.89 -17.55 3.76
C PRO A 38 30.21 -16.43 4.56
N LYS A 39 30.41 -15.16 4.17
CA LYS A 39 29.73 -14.00 4.76
C LYS A 39 28.37 -13.72 4.12
N PHE A 40 27.98 -14.40 3.05
CA PHE A 40 26.63 -14.24 2.49
C PHE A 40 25.59 -14.80 3.48
N PRO A 41 24.44 -14.12 3.71
CA PRO A 41 23.45 -14.59 4.68
C PRO A 41 23.04 -16.05 4.49
N PRO A 42 22.96 -16.85 5.57
CA PRO A 42 22.67 -18.29 5.50
C PRO A 42 21.25 -18.52 4.99
N GLY A 43 21.00 -19.67 4.35
CA GLY A 43 19.67 -19.94 3.80
C GLY A 43 19.59 -21.14 2.85
N ALA A 44 18.39 -21.56 2.48
CA ALA A 44 18.17 -22.69 1.56
C ALA A 44 18.00 -22.24 0.10
N MET A 45 18.33 -23.13 -0.85
CA MET A 45 18.07 -22.88 -2.28
C MET A 45 16.61 -23.15 -2.68
N GLY A 46 15.86 -23.92 -1.88
CA GLY A 46 14.49 -24.31 -2.20
C GLY A 46 14.39 -25.21 -3.44
N TRP A 47 13.24 -25.19 -4.09
CA TRP A 47 12.98 -25.98 -5.31
C TRP A 47 13.74 -25.41 -6.51
N PRO A 48 14.13 -26.25 -7.50
CA PRO A 48 14.64 -25.74 -8.77
C PRO A 48 13.68 -24.72 -9.39
N LEU A 49 14.23 -23.69 -10.06
CA LEU A 49 13.50 -22.60 -10.75
C LEU A 49 12.67 -21.65 -9.88
N VAL A 50 11.88 -22.15 -8.95
CA VAL A 50 10.93 -21.34 -8.16
C VAL A 50 11.41 -21.10 -6.73
N GLY A 51 12.42 -21.82 -6.28
CA GLY A 51 13.01 -21.64 -4.95
C GLY A 51 11.99 -21.85 -3.84
N SER A 52 11.90 -20.88 -2.94
CA SER A 52 10.94 -20.81 -1.84
C SER A 52 9.76 -19.88 -2.13
N THR A 53 9.56 -19.43 -3.37
CA THR A 53 8.62 -18.34 -3.71
C THR A 53 7.19 -18.59 -3.23
N PHE A 54 6.65 -19.79 -3.46
CA PHE A 54 5.29 -20.13 -3.05
C PHE A 54 5.16 -20.29 -1.53
N SER A 55 6.17 -20.88 -0.88
CA SER A 55 6.20 -21.02 0.57
C SER A 55 6.31 -19.67 1.27
N PHE A 56 7.12 -18.75 0.72
CA PHE A 56 7.25 -17.39 1.24
C PHE A 56 5.94 -16.61 1.17
N PHE A 57 5.17 -16.81 0.09
CA PHE A 57 3.90 -16.13 -0.02
C PHE A 57 2.77 -16.81 0.73
N LYS A 58 2.83 -18.11 1.10
CA LYS A 58 1.73 -18.89 1.70
C LYS A 58 0.80 -18.02 2.61
N PRO A 59 -0.52 -18.01 2.37
CA PRO A 59 -1.42 -17.11 3.08
C PRO A 59 -1.38 -17.32 4.60
N HIS A 60 -1.36 -16.22 5.35
CA HIS A 60 -1.37 -16.20 6.81
C HIS A 60 -2.07 -14.93 7.32
N PRO A 61 -2.55 -14.89 8.58
CA PRO A 61 -3.06 -13.64 9.17
C PRO A 61 -1.97 -12.57 9.25
N PRO A 62 -2.26 -11.28 8.99
CA PRO A 62 -1.26 -10.21 9.07
C PRO A 62 -0.71 -9.96 10.49
N SER A 63 -1.39 -10.50 11.51
CA SER A 63 -0.96 -10.53 12.91
C SER A 63 0.09 -11.60 13.24
N SER A 64 0.48 -12.41 12.25
CA SER A 64 1.55 -13.42 12.33
C SER A 64 2.54 -13.20 11.17
N LEU A 65 3.74 -13.78 11.28
CA LEU A 65 4.72 -13.83 10.19
C LEU A 65 4.50 -15.01 9.24
N GLY A 66 3.63 -15.95 9.62
CA GLY A 66 3.38 -17.20 8.92
C GLY A 66 4.51 -18.23 9.11
N ASP A 67 4.15 -19.51 8.93
CA ASP A 67 5.05 -20.66 9.18
C ASP A 67 6.41 -20.50 8.50
N PHE A 68 6.42 -20.01 7.26
CA PHE A 68 7.65 -19.87 6.48
C PHE A 68 8.64 -18.95 7.17
N MET A 69 8.21 -17.74 7.54
CA MET A 69 9.10 -16.77 8.16
C MET A 69 9.53 -17.22 9.54
N GLU A 70 8.61 -17.73 10.36
CA GLU A 70 8.92 -18.20 11.72
C GLU A 70 9.97 -19.32 11.71
N GLN A 71 9.83 -20.31 10.82
CA GLN A 71 10.80 -21.39 10.66
C GLN A 71 12.16 -20.88 10.18
N HIS A 72 12.19 -19.93 9.24
CA HIS A 72 13.46 -19.39 8.73
C HIS A 72 14.17 -18.51 9.77
N LEU A 73 13.42 -17.70 10.53
CA LEU A 73 13.96 -16.90 11.61
C LEU A 73 14.54 -17.79 12.72
N SER A 74 13.85 -18.87 13.08
CA SER A 74 14.33 -19.84 14.07
C SER A 74 15.61 -20.54 13.59
N ARG A 75 15.68 -20.93 12.31
CA ARG A 75 16.79 -21.71 11.76
C ARG A 75 18.02 -20.89 11.39
N TYR A 76 17.82 -19.70 10.83
CA TYR A 76 18.88 -18.90 10.21
C TYR A 76 19.11 -17.55 10.89
N GLY A 77 18.23 -17.14 11.80
CA GLY A 77 18.26 -15.83 12.45
C GLY A 77 17.58 -14.72 11.64
N LYS A 78 17.67 -13.49 12.13
CA LYS A 78 16.94 -12.32 11.60
C LYS A 78 17.38 -11.87 10.20
N VAL A 79 18.55 -12.30 9.73
CA VAL A 79 19.06 -11.98 8.39
C VAL A 79 19.45 -13.30 7.73
N PHE A 80 18.70 -13.68 6.70
CA PHE A 80 18.88 -14.95 6.00
C PHE A 80 18.71 -14.77 4.50
N SER A 81 18.93 -15.82 3.74
CA SER A 81 18.72 -15.84 2.29
C SER A 81 17.72 -16.91 1.86
N MET A 82 17.03 -16.65 0.76
CA MET A 82 16.16 -17.63 0.11
C MET A 82 16.26 -17.48 -1.41
N SER A 83 15.87 -18.50 -2.15
CA SER A 83 15.69 -18.38 -3.60
C SER A 83 14.29 -17.87 -3.91
N PHE A 84 14.20 -16.77 -4.66
CA PHE A 84 12.97 -16.18 -5.18
C PHE A 84 13.02 -16.18 -6.70
N LEU A 85 12.13 -16.95 -7.34
CA LEU A 85 12.12 -17.20 -8.78
C LEU A 85 13.52 -17.58 -9.33
N GLY A 86 14.24 -18.42 -8.57
CA GLY A 86 15.56 -18.94 -8.91
C GLY A 86 16.73 -18.05 -8.46
N GLU A 87 16.50 -16.77 -8.22
CA GLU A 87 17.53 -15.82 -7.78
C GLU A 87 17.65 -15.83 -6.24
N MET A 88 18.87 -15.96 -5.72
CA MET A 88 19.11 -15.79 -4.29
C MET A 88 18.94 -14.33 -3.89
N VAL A 89 18.03 -14.13 -2.93
CA VAL A 89 17.70 -12.85 -2.29
C VAL A 89 18.00 -12.94 -0.81
N VAL A 90 18.23 -11.79 -0.18
CA VAL A 90 18.39 -11.64 1.27
C VAL A 90 17.06 -11.19 1.86
N VAL A 91 16.64 -11.79 2.96
CA VAL A 91 15.49 -11.38 3.76
C VAL A 91 16.00 -10.84 5.08
N SER A 92 15.53 -9.65 5.46
CA SER A 92 15.92 -8.98 6.69
C SER A 92 14.69 -8.71 7.56
N ALA A 93 14.62 -9.42 8.68
CA ALA A 93 13.77 -9.12 9.83
C ALA A 93 14.52 -8.32 10.91
N ASP A 94 15.77 -7.91 10.64
CA ASP A 94 16.57 -7.09 11.54
C ASP A 94 16.21 -5.60 11.34
N ALA A 95 15.77 -4.95 12.41
CA ALA A 95 15.32 -3.56 12.35
C ALA A 95 16.44 -2.58 11.95
N GLU A 96 17.68 -2.84 12.34
CA GLU A 96 18.81 -1.98 12.00
C GLU A 96 19.22 -2.13 10.55
N LEU A 97 19.29 -3.35 10.02
CA LEU A 97 19.54 -3.58 8.60
C LEU A 97 18.41 -2.99 7.75
N ASN A 98 17.15 -3.14 8.16
CA ASN A 98 16.01 -2.54 7.47
C ASN A 98 16.14 -1.01 7.41
N ARG A 99 16.44 -0.35 8.54
CA ARG A 99 16.70 1.10 8.57
C ARG A 99 17.90 1.49 7.71
N TYR A 100 19.00 0.75 7.78
CA TYR A 100 20.19 1.00 6.98
C TYR A 100 19.90 0.93 5.48
N VAL A 101 19.18 -0.10 5.02
CA VAL A 101 18.79 -0.25 3.62
C VAL A 101 17.93 0.92 3.16
N LEU A 102 16.92 1.31 3.95
CA LEU A 102 15.98 2.38 3.60
C LEU A 102 16.64 3.77 3.60
N GLN A 103 17.51 4.05 4.57
CA GLN A 103 18.25 5.31 4.66
C GLN A 103 19.30 5.46 3.54
N ASN A 104 19.78 4.35 2.99
CA ASN A 104 20.78 4.33 1.91
C ASN A 104 20.19 4.12 0.51
N GLU A 105 18.88 4.28 0.37
CA GLU A 105 18.21 4.33 -0.94
C GLU A 105 18.80 5.46 -1.81
N MET A 106 18.94 5.22 -3.11
CA MET A 106 19.62 6.08 -4.10
C MET A 106 21.15 6.17 -3.97
N ARG A 107 21.75 5.57 -2.93
CA ARG A 107 23.21 5.51 -2.75
C ARG A 107 23.76 4.10 -2.86
N LEU A 108 23.26 3.19 -2.03
CA LEU A 108 23.65 1.78 -1.97
C LEU A 108 22.54 0.86 -2.46
N PHE A 109 21.29 1.32 -2.40
CA PHE A 109 20.12 0.54 -2.77
C PHE A 109 19.20 1.31 -3.72
N ARG A 110 18.39 0.57 -4.49
CA ARG A 110 17.27 1.10 -5.27
C ARG A 110 16.05 0.20 -5.15
N ASN A 111 14.85 0.69 -5.44
CA ASN A 111 13.66 -0.15 -5.62
C ASN A 111 13.94 -1.33 -6.57
N SER A 112 13.56 -2.54 -6.14
CA SER A 112 13.66 -3.79 -6.89
C SER A 112 12.28 -4.24 -7.35
N LEU A 113 11.69 -3.50 -8.29
CA LEU A 113 10.35 -3.80 -8.81
C LEU A 113 10.43 -4.76 -10.01
N PRO A 114 9.44 -5.67 -10.17
CA PRO A 114 9.34 -6.50 -11.37
C PRO A 114 9.25 -5.65 -12.65
N ALA A 115 9.83 -6.14 -13.74
CA ALA A 115 9.92 -5.37 -14.99
C ALA A 115 8.54 -4.96 -15.57
N HIS A 116 7.50 -5.77 -15.34
CA HIS A 116 6.15 -5.46 -15.83
C HIS A 116 5.47 -4.30 -15.09
N PHE A 117 5.91 -3.97 -13.86
CA PHE A 117 5.36 -2.83 -13.12
C PHE A 117 5.56 -1.53 -13.88
N ARG A 118 6.70 -1.39 -14.58
CA ARG A 118 7.00 -0.20 -15.37
C ARG A 118 5.92 0.08 -16.44
N LYS A 119 5.45 -0.96 -17.13
CA LYS A 119 4.37 -0.86 -18.12
C LYS A 119 3.00 -0.53 -17.51
N LEU A 120 2.78 -0.83 -16.23
CA LEU A 120 1.50 -0.65 -15.56
C LEU A 120 1.41 0.68 -14.79
N ILE A 121 2.50 1.11 -14.16
CA ILE A 121 2.55 2.29 -13.29
C ILE A 121 3.13 3.52 -14.01
N GLY A 122 3.89 3.31 -15.09
CA GLY A 122 4.44 4.39 -15.91
C GLY A 122 5.87 4.79 -15.53
N ASP A 123 6.59 5.31 -16.52
CA ASP A 123 8.02 5.64 -16.45
C ASP A 123 8.30 6.84 -15.56
N PHE A 124 7.35 7.78 -15.49
CA PHE A 124 7.48 8.99 -14.70
C PHE A 124 6.90 8.85 -13.28
N SER A 125 6.42 7.67 -12.92
CA SER A 125 5.92 7.41 -11.57
C SER A 125 7.04 7.51 -10.52
N MET A 126 6.69 7.97 -9.32
CA MET A 126 7.65 8.12 -8.22
C MET A 126 8.37 6.82 -7.84
N ALA A 127 7.75 5.66 -8.11
CA ALA A 127 8.33 4.35 -7.87
C ALA A 127 9.49 4.02 -8.83
N MET A 128 9.46 4.57 -10.05
CA MET A 128 10.45 4.33 -11.12
C MET A 128 11.55 5.40 -11.15
N LEU A 129 11.23 6.65 -10.79
CA LEU A 129 12.19 7.76 -10.81
C LEU A 129 13.35 7.56 -9.82
N MET A 130 14.53 8.04 -10.20
CA MET A 130 15.77 8.03 -9.40
C MET A 130 16.50 9.37 -9.53
N GLY A 131 17.45 9.63 -8.64
CA GLY A 131 18.34 10.80 -8.73
C GLY A 131 17.59 12.13 -8.68
N ASP A 132 18.03 13.10 -9.46
CA ASP A 132 17.50 14.48 -9.40
C ASP A 132 16.06 14.58 -9.91
N ALA A 133 15.68 13.78 -10.91
CA ALA A 133 14.30 13.70 -11.39
C ALA A 133 13.33 13.28 -10.26
N TYR A 134 13.73 12.33 -9.41
CA TYR A 134 12.96 11.96 -8.22
C TYR A 134 12.92 13.10 -7.20
N ARG A 135 14.06 13.72 -6.90
CA ARG A 135 14.15 14.77 -5.86
C ARG A 135 13.30 15.98 -6.23
N HIS A 136 13.39 16.44 -7.48
CA HIS A 136 12.60 17.56 -7.96
C HIS A 136 11.10 17.26 -7.88
N LYS A 137 10.64 16.13 -8.43
CA LYS A 137 9.23 15.74 -8.35
C LYS A 137 8.75 15.55 -6.91
N LYS A 138 9.58 14.98 -6.04
CA LYS A 138 9.28 14.87 -4.60
C LYS A 138 9.04 16.23 -3.97
N THR A 139 9.86 17.24 -4.28
CA THR A 139 9.70 18.60 -3.76
C THR A 139 8.36 19.19 -4.20
N VAL A 140 8.00 19.08 -5.49
CA VAL A 140 6.71 19.55 -6.02
C VAL A 140 5.54 18.87 -5.30
N LEU A 141 5.57 17.53 -5.18
CA LEU A 141 4.50 16.78 -4.54
C LEU A 141 4.38 17.06 -3.03
N LEU A 142 5.49 17.26 -2.32
CA LEU A 142 5.46 17.63 -0.90
C LEU A 142 4.97 19.07 -0.70
N ALA A 143 5.28 19.99 -1.62
CA ALA A 143 4.72 21.33 -1.59
C ALA A 143 3.20 21.31 -1.79
N PHE A 144 2.69 20.45 -2.67
CA PHE A 144 1.26 20.22 -2.86
C PHE A 144 0.58 19.61 -1.62
N LEU A 145 1.24 18.63 -0.97
CA LEU A 145 0.76 17.97 0.25
C LEU A 145 1.02 18.79 1.53
N ASN A 146 1.40 20.06 1.41
CA ASN A 146 1.74 20.86 2.58
C ASN A 146 0.53 21.06 3.51
N LYS A 147 0.82 21.33 4.79
CA LYS A 147 -0.18 21.48 5.83
C LYS A 147 -1.24 22.55 5.49
N ALA A 148 -0.83 23.69 4.91
CA ALA A 148 -1.76 24.78 4.59
C ALA A 148 -2.85 24.34 3.60
N ARG A 149 -2.48 23.56 2.58
CA ARG A 149 -3.40 22.98 1.59
C ARG A 149 -4.25 21.84 2.15
N LEU A 150 -3.82 21.19 3.24
CA LEU A 150 -4.63 20.20 3.97
C LEU A 150 -5.58 20.83 5.01
N GLN A 151 -5.29 22.03 5.49
CA GLN A 151 -6.10 22.74 6.50
C GLN A 151 -7.34 23.43 5.90
N GLY A 152 -7.23 24.00 4.70
CA GLY A 152 -8.17 24.99 4.12
C GLY A 152 -9.55 24.51 3.63
N GLY A 153 -9.93 23.25 3.86
CA GLY A 153 -11.24 22.72 3.39
C GLY A 153 -11.24 21.22 3.10
N PHE A 154 -10.06 20.57 3.10
CA PHE A 154 -9.93 19.14 2.87
C PHE A 154 -10.73 18.31 3.88
N VAL A 155 -10.55 18.56 5.18
CA VAL A 155 -11.27 17.84 6.26
C VAL A 155 -12.79 17.88 6.05
N ARG A 156 -13.34 19.07 5.80
CA ARG A 156 -14.77 19.27 5.50
C ARG A 156 -15.21 18.63 4.18
N GLY A 157 -14.31 18.58 3.20
CA GLY A 157 -14.54 17.89 1.92
C GLY A 157 -14.66 16.38 2.11
N VAL A 158 -13.79 15.80 2.93
CA VAL A 158 -13.78 14.37 3.27
C VAL A 158 -15.00 13.99 4.10
N GLU A 159 -15.38 14.81 5.09
CA GLU A 159 -16.60 14.60 5.89
C GLU A 159 -17.87 14.61 5.01
N ARG A 160 -18.03 15.59 4.12
CA ARG A 160 -19.16 15.61 3.17
C ARG A 160 -19.17 14.41 2.24
N LEU A 161 -18.01 13.93 1.82
CA LEU A 161 -17.92 12.76 0.98
C LEU A 161 -18.32 11.48 1.75
N ALA A 162 -17.96 11.38 3.03
CA ALA A 162 -18.42 10.29 3.89
C ALA A 162 -19.95 10.28 3.97
N ASP A 163 -20.55 11.46 4.16
CA ASP A 163 -22.00 11.63 4.19
C ASP A 163 -22.67 11.15 2.90
N THR A 164 -22.22 11.66 1.76
CA THR A 164 -22.76 11.27 0.44
C THR A 164 -22.62 9.77 0.17
N LEU A 165 -21.45 9.18 0.44
CA LEU A 165 -21.19 7.78 0.12
C LEU A 165 -21.88 6.80 1.08
N THR A 166 -22.17 7.24 2.31
CA THR A 166 -22.77 6.37 3.33
C THR A 166 -24.29 6.50 3.47
N ALA A 167 -24.90 7.54 2.87
CA ALA A 167 -26.32 7.85 3.03
C ALA A 167 -27.31 6.69 2.82
N SER A 168 -26.98 5.70 1.99
CA SER A 168 -27.84 4.53 1.71
C SER A 168 -27.42 3.25 2.45
N TRP A 169 -26.44 3.32 3.36
CA TRP A 169 -25.89 2.11 3.98
C TRP A 169 -26.93 1.34 4.80
N THR A 170 -27.79 2.02 5.55
CA THR A 170 -28.83 1.39 6.39
C THR A 170 -29.90 0.66 5.57
N ASP A 171 -30.15 1.10 4.34
CA ASP A 171 -31.21 0.55 3.48
C ASP A 171 -30.76 -0.70 2.69
N ARG A 172 -29.43 -0.96 2.63
CA ARG A 172 -28.85 -2.03 1.81
C ARG A 172 -28.77 -3.39 2.50
N GLY A 173 -29.12 -3.48 3.77
CA GLY A 173 -29.07 -4.72 4.55
C GLY A 173 -27.63 -5.18 4.85
N VAL A 174 -26.97 -5.84 3.88
CA VAL A 174 -25.57 -6.26 3.99
C VAL A 174 -24.72 -5.47 3.01
N ILE A 175 -23.63 -4.87 3.51
CA ILE A 175 -22.64 -4.15 2.72
C ILE A 175 -21.26 -4.79 2.89
N PHE A 176 -20.37 -4.59 1.92
CA PHE A 176 -19.00 -5.09 1.97
C PHE A 176 -18.07 -3.95 2.38
N ALA A 177 -17.63 -3.96 3.64
CA ALA A 177 -16.88 -2.84 4.23
C ALA A 177 -15.63 -2.50 3.42
N ARG A 178 -14.95 -3.50 2.85
CA ARG A 178 -13.77 -3.28 2.00
C ARG A 178 -14.10 -2.50 0.72
N GLU A 179 -15.21 -2.83 0.06
CA GLU A 179 -15.64 -2.15 -1.17
C GLU A 179 -16.05 -0.71 -0.87
N GLU A 180 -16.72 -0.48 0.25
CA GLU A 180 -17.17 0.85 0.65
C GLU A 180 -16.01 1.75 1.11
N ALA A 181 -15.04 1.19 1.85
CA ALA A 181 -13.78 1.88 2.15
C ALA A 181 -12.98 2.19 0.88
N ASN A 182 -12.98 1.28 -0.11
CA ASN A 182 -12.34 1.50 -1.40
C ASN A 182 -12.96 2.66 -2.18
N LYS A 183 -14.30 2.72 -2.24
CA LYS A 183 -15.03 3.85 -2.85
C LYS A 183 -14.68 5.16 -2.16
N PHE A 184 -14.73 5.18 -0.83
CA PHE A 184 -14.38 6.36 -0.05
C PHE A 184 -12.97 6.87 -0.37
N SER A 185 -11.94 6.01 -0.23
CA SER A 185 -10.56 6.40 -0.53
C SER A 185 -10.35 6.80 -1.99
N PHE A 186 -11.02 6.15 -2.93
CA PHE A 186 -10.98 6.52 -4.35
C PHE A 186 -11.43 7.97 -4.55
N TYR A 187 -12.61 8.31 -4.05
CA TYR A 187 -13.16 9.65 -4.28
C TYR A 187 -12.40 10.73 -3.53
N VAL A 188 -11.86 10.45 -2.34
CA VAL A 188 -10.97 11.40 -1.64
C VAL A 188 -9.74 11.70 -2.49
N ILE A 189 -9.01 10.67 -2.92
CA ILE A 189 -7.75 10.87 -3.64
C ILE A 189 -7.99 11.38 -5.06
N ALA A 190 -9.04 10.94 -5.76
CA ALA A 190 -9.35 11.37 -7.11
C ALA A 190 -9.80 12.84 -7.15
N LYS A 191 -10.58 13.29 -6.16
CA LYS A 191 -10.91 14.71 -5.99
C LYS A 191 -9.66 15.55 -5.75
N LYS A 192 -8.78 15.12 -4.84
CA LYS A 192 -7.53 15.85 -4.57
C LYS A 192 -6.56 15.80 -5.76
N ALA A 193 -6.64 14.78 -6.61
CA ALA A 193 -5.76 14.63 -7.75
C ALA A 193 -6.18 15.45 -8.97
N MET A 194 -7.48 15.52 -9.26
CA MET A 194 -7.98 16.08 -10.52
C MET A 194 -9.45 16.56 -10.45
N GLY A 195 -9.93 16.89 -9.25
CA GLY A 195 -11.28 17.43 -9.06
C GLY A 195 -12.43 16.43 -9.27
N LEU A 196 -12.14 15.14 -9.47
CA LEU A 196 -13.17 14.12 -9.77
C LEU A 196 -14.10 13.88 -8.57
N THR A 197 -15.41 13.89 -8.81
CA THR A 197 -16.45 13.66 -7.78
C THR A 197 -17.36 12.47 -8.11
N PRO A 198 -18.18 11.97 -7.16
CA PRO A 198 -19.14 10.88 -7.42
C PRO A 198 -20.17 11.18 -8.51
N GLU A 199 -20.46 12.45 -8.77
CA GLU A 199 -21.44 12.89 -9.77
C GLU A 199 -20.88 12.83 -11.21
N ASP A 200 -19.56 12.77 -11.38
CA ASP A 200 -18.92 12.62 -12.70
C ASP A 200 -19.27 11.27 -13.33
N SER A 201 -19.75 11.29 -14.58
CA SER A 201 -20.21 10.10 -15.31
C SER A 201 -19.15 9.00 -15.47
N GLU A 202 -17.88 9.39 -15.59
CA GLU A 202 -16.74 8.49 -15.75
C GLU A 202 -16.19 7.93 -14.43
N ALA A 203 -16.59 8.46 -13.27
CA ALA A 203 -15.84 8.24 -12.04
C ALA A 203 -15.87 6.80 -11.55
N GLU A 204 -17.04 6.17 -11.55
CA GLU A 204 -17.18 4.79 -11.10
C GLU A 204 -16.54 3.79 -12.08
N GLN A 205 -16.52 4.09 -13.39
CA GLN A 205 -15.75 3.28 -14.34
C GLN A 205 -14.24 3.44 -14.11
N LEU A 206 -13.78 4.66 -13.85
CA LEU A 206 -12.38 4.92 -13.55
C LEU A 206 -11.92 4.16 -12.29
N ARG A 207 -12.75 4.13 -11.24
CA ARG A 207 -12.47 3.34 -10.03
C ARG A 207 -12.29 1.86 -10.35
N ARG A 208 -13.19 1.26 -11.14
CA ARG A 208 -13.07 -0.14 -11.58
C ARG A 208 -11.80 -0.40 -12.39
N ASP A 209 -11.40 0.55 -13.23
CA ASP A 209 -10.14 0.46 -13.97
C ASP A 209 -8.94 0.46 -13.01
N TYR A 210 -8.92 1.28 -11.96
CA TYR A 210 -7.87 1.25 -10.94
C TYR A 210 -7.82 -0.09 -10.19
N MET A 211 -8.96 -0.67 -9.85
CA MET A 211 -9.00 -1.99 -9.21
C MET A 211 -8.53 -3.11 -10.14
N THR A 212 -8.82 -3.00 -11.44
CA THR A 212 -8.30 -3.91 -12.47
C THR A 212 -6.79 -3.76 -12.63
N LEU A 213 -6.28 -2.52 -12.64
CA LEU A 213 -4.86 -2.21 -12.66
C LEU A 213 -4.14 -2.80 -11.45
N TYR A 214 -4.70 -2.62 -10.24
CA TYR A 214 -4.16 -3.18 -9.00
C TYR A 214 -4.05 -4.71 -9.06
N LYS A 215 -5.12 -5.40 -9.49
CA LYS A 215 -5.09 -6.86 -9.69
C LYS A 215 -3.99 -7.30 -10.66
N GLY A 216 -3.79 -6.58 -11.76
CA GLY A 216 -2.76 -6.94 -12.75
C GLY A 216 -1.32 -6.66 -12.34
N ILE A 217 -1.08 -5.73 -11.41
CA ILE A 217 0.25 -5.50 -10.83
C ILE A 217 0.71 -6.73 -10.04
N HIS A 218 -0.22 -7.38 -9.32
CA HIS A 218 0.05 -8.58 -8.53
C HIS A 218 -0.10 -9.90 -9.30
N ALA A 219 -0.52 -9.85 -10.57
CA ALA A 219 -0.66 -11.03 -11.42
C ALA A 219 0.65 -11.40 -12.13
N LEU A 220 0.71 -12.62 -12.66
CA LEU A 220 1.77 -13.03 -13.58
C LEU A 220 1.71 -12.19 -14.87
N PRO A 221 2.85 -11.72 -15.41
CA PRO A 221 2.91 -10.82 -16.56
C PRO A 221 2.69 -11.55 -17.90
N ILE A 222 1.58 -12.27 -18.01
CA ILE A 222 1.21 -13.07 -19.19
C ILE A 222 0.24 -12.23 -20.02
N ASN A 223 0.65 -11.77 -21.21
CA ASN A 223 -0.18 -10.93 -22.07
C ASN A 223 -1.01 -11.75 -23.08
N LEU A 224 -1.96 -12.53 -22.58
CA LEU A 224 -2.89 -13.32 -23.40
C LEU A 224 -4.32 -12.77 -23.33
N PRO A 225 -5.18 -12.98 -24.35
CA PRO A 225 -6.61 -12.67 -24.25
C PRO A 225 -7.23 -13.25 -22.98
N GLY A 226 -7.98 -12.44 -22.22
CA GLY A 226 -8.62 -12.86 -20.96
C GLY A 226 -7.72 -12.93 -19.72
N SER A 227 -6.40 -12.74 -19.87
CA SER A 227 -5.48 -12.70 -18.73
C SER A 227 -5.64 -11.42 -17.90
N THR A 228 -5.45 -11.52 -16.58
CA THR A 228 -5.48 -10.36 -15.66
C THR A 228 -4.47 -9.27 -16.06
N HIS A 229 -3.29 -9.67 -16.54
CA HIS A 229 -2.27 -8.71 -16.97
C HIS A 229 -2.70 -7.92 -18.21
N ARG A 230 -3.32 -8.57 -19.21
CA ARG A 230 -3.84 -7.88 -20.39
C ARG A 230 -4.98 -6.92 -20.05
N GLU A 231 -5.91 -7.33 -19.18
CA GLU A 231 -6.99 -6.44 -18.75
C GLU A 231 -6.45 -5.23 -17.97
N ALA A 232 -5.40 -5.41 -17.16
CA ALA A 232 -4.74 -4.29 -16.48
C ALA A 232 -4.03 -3.32 -17.44
N LEU A 233 -3.45 -3.80 -18.55
CA LEU A 233 -2.91 -2.92 -19.59
C LEU A 233 -4.00 -2.09 -20.27
N LYS A 234 -5.18 -2.66 -20.52
CA LYS A 234 -6.33 -1.91 -21.04
C LYS A 234 -6.84 -0.88 -20.02
N ALA A 235 -6.97 -1.29 -18.76
CA ALA A 235 -7.37 -0.41 -17.67
C ALA A 235 -6.41 0.78 -17.51
N ARG A 236 -5.09 0.54 -17.58
CA ARG A 236 -4.08 1.61 -17.63
C ARG A 236 -4.35 2.59 -18.78
N ALA A 237 -4.60 2.08 -19.99
CA ALA A 237 -4.85 2.94 -21.14
C ALA A 237 -6.10 3.82 -20.95
N ASN A 238 -7.18 3.27 -20.37
CA ASN A 238 -8.39 4.01 -20.04
C ASN A 238 -8.16 5.08 -18.95
N ILE A 239 -7.38 4.75 -17.91
CA ILE A 239 -6.99 5.69 -16.85
C ILE A 239 -6.24 6.88 -17.45
N VAL A 240 -5.19 6.62 -18.22
CA VAL A 240 -4.38 7.67 -18.86
C VAL A 240 -5.24 8.51 -19.81
N LYS A 241 -6.13 7.89 -20.58
CA LYS A 241 -7.07 8.60 -21.45
C LYS A 241 -7.97 9.56 -20.66
N THR A 242 -8.49 9.12 -19.52
CA THR A 242 -9.39 9.94 -18.66
C THR A 242 -8.63 11.11 -18.04
N ILE A 243 -7.43 10.87 -17.51
CA ILE A 243 -6.59 11.94 -16.95
C ILE A 243 -6.20 12.95 -18.02
N LYS A 244 -5.82 12.47 -19.22
CA LYS A 244 -5.50 13.33 -20.36
C LYS A 244 -6.68 14.20 -20.78
N LYS A 245 -7.89 13.64 -20.84
CA LYS A 245 -9.11 14.41 -21.11
C LYS A 245 -9.28 15.56 -20.12
N LYS A 246 -9.17 15.30 -18.80
CA LYS A 246 -9.25 16.34 -17.76
C LYS A 246 -8.11 17.37 -17.88
N LEU A 247 -6.90 16.95 -18.23
CA LEU A 247 -5.76 17.83 -18.49
C LEU A 247 -6.03 18.79 -19.67
N ASP A 248 -6.53 18.26 -20.78
CA ASP A 248 -6.82 19.03 -21.99
C ASP A 248 -7.98 20.03 -21.74
N GLU A 249 -9.03 19.59 -21.02
CA GLU A 249 -10.14 20.46 -20.58
C GLU A 249 -9.66 21.61 -19.70
N ARG A 250 -8.78 21.34 -18.72
CA ARG A 250 -8.25 22.38 -17.83
C ARG A 250 -7.38 23.37 -18.59
N LYS A 251 -6.53 22.89 -19.52
CA LYS A 251 -5.73 23.77 -20.39
C LYS A 251 -6.59 24.65 -21.29
N ALA A 252 -7.71 24.14 -21.79
CA ALA A 252 -8.62 24.90 -22.66
C ALA A 252 -9.38 26.01 -21.91
N ARG A 253 -9.68 25.84 -20.61
CA ARG A 253 -10.40 26.83 -19.80
C ARG A 253 -9.57 28.06 -19.41
N GLY A 254 -8.24 27.98 -19.49
CA GLY A 254 -7.33 29.06 -19.07
C GLY A 254 -7.12 29.13 -17.55
N SER A 255 -6.19 29.98 -17.12
CA SER A 255 -5.65 30.05 -15.74
C SER A 255 -6.58 30.69 -14.69
N GLY A 256 -7.91 30.67 -14.91
CA GLY A 256 -8.88 31.31 -14.03
C GLY A 256 -9.67 30.36 -13.11
N ASP A 257 -9.47 29.05 -13.23
CA ASP A 257 -10.17 28.02 -12.46
C ASP A 257 -9.16 27.35 -11.49
N GLU A 258 -8.97 27.99 -10.34
CA GLU A 258 -8.01 27.61 -9.28
C GLU A 258 -8.56 26.44 -8.42
N GLU A 259 -8.83 25.28 -9.04
CA GLU A 259 -9.01 24.06 -8.24
C GLU A 259 -7.67 23.67 -7.60
N ASP A 260 -7.59 23.68 -6.26
CA ASP A 260 -6.41 23.26 -5.48
C ASP A 260 -6.23 21.72 -5.50
N ASP A 261 -6.03 21.19 -6.70
CA ASP A 261 -5.76 19.78 -7.01
C ASP A 261 -4.35 19.58 -7.58
N LEU A 262 -3.92 18.32 -7.63
CA LEU A 262 -2.59 17.97 -8.11
C LEU A 262 -2.40 18.29 -9.59
N LEU A 263 -3.45 18.09 -10.40
CA LEU A 263 -3.43 18.36 -11.83
C LEU A 263 -3.10 19.83 -12.12
N GLY A 264 -3.79 20.76 -11.44
CA GLY A 264 -3.51 22.20 -11.50
C GLY A 264 -2.09 22.52 -11.06
N CYS A 265 -1.65 21.99 -9.92
CA CYS A 265 -0.29 22.18 -9.41
C CYS A 265 0.80 21.75 -10.42
N LEU A 266 0.59 20.64 -11.14
CA LEU A 266 1.54 20.16 -12.15
C LEU A 266 1.50 20.98 -13.44
N ILE A 267 0.35 21.55 -13.81
CA ILE A 267 0.22 22.46 -14.95
C ILE A 267 0.95 23.78 -14.65
N GLU A 268 0.76 24.34 -13.45
CA GLU A 268 1.40 25.58 -12.99
C GLU A 268 2.91 25.46 -12.90
N GLU A 269 3.42 24.32 -12.45
CA GLU A 269 4.86 24.04 -12.40
C GLU A 269 5.50 24.15 -13.80
N GLY A 270 4.76 23.79 -14.87
CA GLY A 270 5.17 24.04 -16.26
C GLY A 270 6.39 23.24 -16.75
N THR A 271 7.01 22.40 -15.91
CA THR A 271 8.21 21.62 -16.25
C THR A 271 7.92 20.22 -16.82
N TYR A 272 6.67 19.78 -16.76
CA TYR A 272 6.27 18.41 -17.13
C TYR A 272 5.45 18.36 -18.42
N ASP A 273 5.79 17.42 -19.31
CA ASP A 273 4.95 17.07 -20.46
C ASP A 273 3.67 16.31 -20.02
N TRP A 274 2.76 16.11 -20.97
CA TRP A 274 1.46 15.48 -20.68
C TRP A 274 1.60 14.03 -20.20
N GLU A 275 2.59 13.27 -20.66
CA GLU A 275 2.82 11.88 -20.26
C GLU A 275 3.25 11.82 -18.80
N ASN A 276 4.18 12.70 -18.43
CA ASN A 276 4.70 12.83 -17.09
C ASN A 276 3.60 13.28 -16.11
N ILE A 277 2.76 14.24 -16.49
CA ILE A 277 1.59 14.65 -15.69
C ILE A 277 0.65 13.46 -15.50
N CYS A 278 0.29 12.74 -16.57
CA CYS A 278 -0.62 11.59 -16.48
C CYS A 278 -0.08 10.48 -15.58
N ASP A 279 1.18 10.09 -15.73
CA ASP A 279 1.84 9.08 -14.90
C ASP A 279 1.93 9.52 -13.42
N THR A 280 2.11 10.82 -13.18
CA THR A 280 2.18 11.37 -11.82
C THR A 280 0.82 11.33 -11.13
N VAL A 281 -0.22 11.82 -11.80
CA VAL A 281 -1.61 11.79 -11.29
C VAL A 281 -2.09 10.35 -11.09
N GLN A 282 -1.81 9.46 -12.05
CA GLN A 282 -2.17 8.05 -11.94
C GLN A 282 -1.42 7.35 -10.80
N GLY A 283 -0.13 7.63 -10.62
CA GLY A 283 0.64 7.11 -9.49
C GLY A 283 0.13 7.62 -8.15
N PHE A 284 -0.30 8.87 -8.08
CA PHE A 284 -0.85 9.49 -6.88
C PHE A 284 -2.18 8.85 -6.46
N ILE A 285 -3.14 8.70 -7.40
CA ILE A 285 -4.43 8.03 -7.15
C ILE A 285 -4.20 6.56 -6.77
N PHE A 286 -3.34 5.85 -7.52
CA PHE A 286 -3.04 4.44 -7.24
C PHE A 286 -2.49 4.24 -5.82
N ALA A 287 -1.59 5.12 -5.36
CA ALA A 287 -0.99 5.02 -4.03
C ALA A 287 -1.99 5.28 -2.90
N GLY A 288 -2.84 6.30 -3.05
CA GLY A 288 -3.82 6.69 -2.02
C GLY A 288 -5.07 5.81 -1.96
N LEU A 289 -5.40 5.09 -3.04
CA LEU A 289 -6.61 4.27 -3.11
C LEU A 289 -6.57 3.05 -2.19
N VAL A 290 -5.69 2.09 -2.50
CA VAL A 290 -5.78 0.75 -1.89
C VAL A 290 -5.19 0.73 -0.48
N THR A 291 -4.19 1.57 -0.20
CA THR A 291 -3.53 1.60 1.11
C THR A 291 -4.47 2.11 2.21
N SER A 292 -5.04 3.32 2.05
CA SER A 292 -5.98 3.91 3.00
C SER A 292 -7.21 3.03 3.22
N SER A 293 -7.85 2.56 2.14
CA SER A 293 -9.04 1.71 2.23
C SER A 293 -8.79 0.38 2.95
N THR A 294 -7.61 -0.22 2.77
CA THR A 294 -7.22 -1.43 3.52
C THR A 294 -7.06 -1.14 5.01
N VAL A 295 -6.44 -0.01 5.37
CA VAL A 295 -6.31 0.40 6.78
C VAL A 295 -7.68 0.68 7.42
N MET A 296 -8.58 1.36 6.72
CA MET A 296 -9.96 1.58 7.19
C MET A 296 -10.69 0.27 7.46
N SER A 297 -10.61 -0.68 6.51
CA SER A 297 -11.25 -2.00 6.64
C SER A 297 -10.67 -2.80 7.82
N LEU A 298 -9.34 -2.75 7.99
CA LEU A 298 -8.67 -3.39 9.13
C LEU A 298 -9.04 -2.73 10.46
N ALA A 299 -9.16 -1.40 10.50
CA ALA A 299 -9.58 -0.67 11.71
C ALA A 299 -11.00 -1.07 12.11
N MET A 300 -11.94 -1.14 11.15
CA MET A 300 -13.31 -1.63 11.39
C MET A 300 -13.32 -3.04 11.98
N TYR A 301 -12.54 -3.95 11.37
CA TYR A 301 -12.40 -5.32 11.85
C TYR A 301 -11.80 -5.40 13.26
N PHE A 302 -10.70 -4.68 13.53
CA PHE A 302 -10.05 -4.71 14.84
C PHE A 302 -10.88 -4.05 15.95
N LEU A 303 -11.61 -2.97 15.64
CA LEU A 303 -12.49 -2.29 16.59
C LEU A 303 -13.69 -3.15 16.96
N GLU A 304 -14.30 -3.85 16.00
CA GLU A 304 -15.37 -4.82 16.28
C GLU A 304 -14.89 -5.92 17.24
N ASN A 305 -13.65 -6.39 17.06
CA ASN A 305 -13.02 -7.40 17.92
C ASN A 305 -12.39 -6.82 19.21
N CYS A 306 -12.52 -5.51 19.45
CA CYS A 306 -12.04 -4.85 20.67
C CYS A 306 -13.06 -3.81 21.17
N PRO A 307 -14.20 -4.24 21.76
CA PRO A 307 -15.29 -3.35 22.16
C PRO A 307 -14.84 -2.22 23.10
N LYS A 308 -13.84 -2.48 23.95
CA LYS A 308 -13.26 -1.46 24.84
C LYS A 308 -12.58 -0.33 24.06
N ALA A 309 -11.88 -0.62 22.97
CA ALA A 309 -11.29 0.40 22.12
C ALA A 309 -12.36 1.14 21.32
N LEU A 310 -13.37 0.43 20.82
CA LEU A 310 -14.49 1.06 20.13
C LEU A 310 -15.24 2.04 21.04
N GLU A 311 -15.51 1.67 22.30
CA GLU A 311 -16.19 2.56 23.26
C GLU A 311 -15.35 3.79 23.60
N GLN A 312 -14.06 3.63 23.91
CA GLN A 312 -13.21 4.77 24.21
C GLN A 312 -13.06 5.73 23.01
N MET A 313 -12.99 5.19 21.80
CA MET A 313 -12.94 6.01 20.58
C MET A 313 -14.27 6.73 20.32
N ARG A 314 -15.40 6.09 20.65
CA ARG A 314 -16.73 6.69 20.63
C ARG A 314 -16.82 7.85 21.64
N GLU A 315 -16.35 7.67 22.87
CA GLU A 315 -16.28 8.73 23.88
C GLU A 315 -15.50 9.95 23.37
N GLU A 316 -14.30 9.73 22.80
CA GLU A 316 -13.46 10.80 22.21
C GLU A 316 -14.23 11.61 21.15
N HIS A 317 -14.93 10.94 20.24
CA HIS A 317 -15.65 11.62 19.16
C HIS A 317 -16.95 12.29 19.63
N LEU A 318 -17.68 11.70 20.58
CA LEU A 318 -18.87 12.33 21.16
C LEU A 318 -18.51 13.61 21.94
N GLU A 319 -17.40 13.60 22.67
CA GLU A 319 -16.89 14.79 23.37
C GLU A 319 -16.52 15.90 22.39
N CYS A 320 -15.81 15.55 21.30
CA CYS A 320 -15.51 16.47 20.21
C CYS A 320 -16.78 17.12 19.64
N MET A 321 -17.83 16.33 19.36
CA MET A 321 -19.09 16.85 18.82
C MET A 321 -19.88 17.71 19.80
N ARG A 322 -19.90 17.36 21.10
CA ARG A 322 -20.53 18.19 22.13
C ARG A 322 -19.88 19.57 22.20
N SER A 323 -18.54 19.61 22.20
CA SER A 323 -17.79 20.86 22.17
C SER A 323 -18.11 21.70 20.92
N LYS A 324 -18.27 21.05 19.76
CA LYS A 324 -18.64 21.72 18.50
C LYS A 324 -20.05 22.29 18.48
N LYS A 325 -21.04 21.58 19.00
CA LYS A 325 -22.41 22.12 19.09
C LYS A 325 -22.51 23.33 20.02
N GLN A 326 -21.67 23.37 21.06
CA GLN A 326 -21.63 24.50 22.00
C GLN A 326 -20.87 25.71 21.45
N ASN A 327 -19.80 25.48 20.67
CA ASN A 327 -18.81 26.52 20.36
C ASN A 327 -18.59 26.78 18.85
N GLY A 328 -19.34 26.15 17.95
CA GLY A 328 -19.09 26.23 16.50
C GLY A 328 -20.24 25.79 15.60
N ASP A 329 -19.92 25.48 14.33
CA ASP A 329 -20.89 25.12 13.28
C ASP A 329 -21.19 23.62 13.21
N GLY A 330 -20.79 22.85 14.22
CA GLY A 330 -20.96 21.39 14.26
C GLY A 330 -20.05 20.60 13.32
N LYS A 331 -19.10 21.24 12.60
CA LYS A 331 -18.27 20.58 11.59
C LYS A 331 -16.85 20.34 12.07
N LEU A 332 -16.24 19.26 11.57
CA LEU A 332 -14.85 18.92 11.87
C LEU A 332 -13.87 19.96 11.28
N THR A 333 -12.87 20.32 12.06
CA THR A 333 -11.76 21.20 11.68
C THR A 333 -10.42 20.47 11.80
N TRP A 334 -9.36 21.09 11.28
CA TRP A 334 -8.01 20.55 11.42
C TRP A 334 -7.57 20.37 12.88
N ASP A 335 -8.00 21.27 13.77
CA ASP A 335 -7.61 21.21 15.18
C ASP A 335 -8.31 20.08 15.91
N ASP A 336 -9.53 19.74 15.52
CA ASP A 336 -10.22 18.56 16.06
C ASP A 336 -9.49 17.29 15.66
N TYR A 337 -9.10 17.16 14.38
CA TYR A 337 -8.25 16.05 13.92
C TYR A 337 -6.98 15.91 14.78
N ARG A 338 -6.30 17.01 15.07
CA ARG A 338 -5.08 16.99 15.90
C ARG A 338 -5.33 16.52 17.32
N ASN A 339 -6.54 16.70 17.84
CA ASN A 339 -6.94 16.31 19.19
C ASN A 339 -7.53 14.90 19.27
N MET A 340 -7.64 14.16 18.16
CA MET A 340 -8.10 12.76 18.14
C MET A 340 -6.96 11.80 18.58
N GLU A 341 -6.46 11.95 19.79
CA GLU A 341 -5.28 11.23 20.28
C GLU A 341 -5.47 9.70 20.31
N PHE A 342 -6.60 9.23 20.83
CA PHE A 342 -6.90 7.81 20.89
C PHE A 342 -7.17 7.23 19.49
N THR A 343 -7.81 8.00 18.60
CA THR A 343 -7.90 7.65 17.17
C THR A 343 -6.51 7.43 16.55
N GLN A 344 -5.53 8.29 16.84
CA GLN A 344 -4.16 8.09 16.34
C GLN A 344 -3.50 6.83 16.91
N ASN A 345 -3.84 6.44 18.14
CA ASN A 345 -3.38 5.19 18.74
C ASN A 345 -4.00 3.97 18.02
N VAL A 346 -5.31 4.02 17.72
CA VAL A 346 -6.03 3.00 16.95
C VAL A 346 -5.44 2.85 15.54
N ILE A 347 -5.19 3.96 14.84
CA ILE A 347 -4.58 3.95 13.50
C ILE A 347 -3.16 3.39 13.56
N SER A 348 -2.36 3.79 14.54
CA SER A 348 -0.98 3.30 14.68
C SER A 348 -0.93 1.80 14.99
N GLU A 349 -1.85 1.31 15.82
CA GLU A 349 -1.97 -0.13 16.09
C GLU A 349 -2.50 -0.92 14.89
N THR A 350 -3.45 -0.35 14.16
CA THR A 350 -3.97 -0.94 12.91
C THR A 350 -2.86 -1.06 11.87
N LEU A 351 -2.03 -0.03 11.71
CA LEU A 351 -0.88 -0.06 10.79
C LEU A 351 0.19 -1.08 11.24
N ARG A 352 0.47 -1.17 12.55
CA ARG A 352 1.44 -2.11 13.12
C ARG A 352 1.00 -3.56 12.93
N LEU A 353 -0.23 -3.89 13.31
CA LEU A 353 -0.74 -5.26 13.29
C LEU A 353 -1.23 -5.68 11.90
N GLY A 354 -1.82 -4.74 11.17
CA GLY A 354 -2.39 -4.96 9.85
C GLY A 354 -1.35 -5.08 8.74
N ASN A 355 -0.16 -4.50 8.88
CA ASN A 355 0.98 -4.69 7.96
C ASN A 355 0.64 -4.55 6.46
N VAL A 356 -0.16 -3.53 6.10
CA VAL A 356 -0.60 -3.29 4.71
C VAL A 356 0.57 -3.31 3.72
N VAL A 357 1.72 -2.76 4.12
CA VAL A 357 2.99 -2.93 3.41
C VAL A 357 3.99 -3.66 4.32
N GLY A 358 3.93 -4.99 4.31
CA GLY A 358 4.81 -5.83 5.13
C GLY A 358 6.23 -6.01 4.59
N ASN A 359 6.45 -5.75 3.29
CA ASN A 359 7.72 -6.00 2.59
C ASN A 359 8.09 -4.83 1.67
N LEU A 360 9.35 -4.38 1.72
CA LEU A 360 9.93 -3.52 0.68
C LEU A 360 11.11 -4.22 0.02
N TRP A 361 11.12 -4.18 -1.31
CA TRP A 361 12.07 -4.91 -2.14
C TRP A 361 13.13 -3.94 -2.67
N LYS A 362 14.38 -4.14 -2.28
CA LYS A 362 15.50 -3.28 -2.61
C LYS A 362 16.59 -4.05 -3.32
N LYS A 363 17.28 -3.45 -4.27
CA LYS A 363 18.40 -4.05 -4.99
C LYS A 363 19.67 -3.32 -4.61
N ALA A 364 20.66 -4.06 -4.12
CA ALA A 364 21.99 -3.54 -3.89
C ALA A 364 22.58 -3.03 -5.22
N MET A 365 23.07 -1.79 -5.21
CA MET A 365 23.71 -1.13 -6.36
C MET A 365 25.23 -1.24 -6.30
N LYS A 366 25.77 -1.70 -5.17
CA LYS A 366 27.19 -1.95 -4.90
C LYS A 366 27.29 -3.12 -3.91
N ASP A 367 28.47 -3.67 -3.72
CA ASP A 367 28.74 -4.58 -2.61
C ASP A 367 28.51 -3.85 -1.27
N VAL A 368 27.85 -4.54 -0.32
CA VAL A 368 27.51 -4.00 1.00
C VAL A 368 27.96 -4.96 2.09
N GLU A 369 28.70 -4.44 3.06
CA GLU A 369 28.98 -5.14 4.32
C GLU A 369 28.13 -4.57 5.45
N PHE A 370 27.46 -5.43 6.21
CA PHE A 370 26.66 -5.03 7.37
C PHE A 370 26.67 -6.10 8.45
N LYS A 371 27.13 -5.77 9.66
CA LYS A 371 27.24 -6.70 10.81
C LYS A 371 27.89 -8.05 10.46
N GLY A 372 28.95 -8.03 9.64
CA GLY A 372 29.65 -9.23 9.19
C GLY A 372 29.01 -9.97 8.01
N TYR A 373 27.79 -9.61 7.61
CA TYR A 373 27.19 -10.10 6.36
C TYR A 373 27.72 -9.34 5.15
N PHE A 374 27.96 -10.07 4.06
CA PHE A 374 28.32 -9.53 2.75
C PHE A 374 27.16 -9.72 1.77
N ILE A 375 26.66 -8.61 1.21
CA ILE A 375 25.57 -8.57 0.23
C ILE A 375 26.16 -8.09 -1.10
N PRO A 376 26.37 -8.99 -2.08
CA PRO A 376 26.94 -8.62 -3.37
C PRO A 376 26.05 -7.66 -4.16
N GLU A 377 26.65 -6.82 -4.99
CA GLU A 377 25.96 -5.98 -5.96
C GLU A 377 24.92 -6.78 -6.76
N GLY A 378 23.77 -6.14 -7.01
CA GLY A 378 22.67 -6.73 -7.76
C GLY A 378 21.84 -7.74 -6.98
N THR A 379 22.17 -8.02 -5.72
CA THR A 379 21.35 -8.84 -4.83
C THR A 379 20.13 -8.06 -4.37
N THR A 380 18.96 -8.70 -4.43
CA THR A 380 17.73 -8.14 -3.85
C THR A 380 17.72 -8.43 -2.34
N VAL A 381 17.43 -7.38 -1.56
CA VAL A 381 17.19 -7.40 -0.12
C VAL A 381 15.72 -7.07 0.11
N ILE A 382 15.01 -7.99 0.76
CA ILE A 382 13.63 -7.83 1.21
C ILE A 382 13.69 -7.35 2.65
N THR A 383 13.38 -6.07 2.87
CA THR A 383 13.22 -5.54 4.22
C THR A 383 11.83 -5.94 4.70
N HIS A 384 11.76 -6.91 5.60
CA HIS A 384 10.53 -7.45 6.13
C HIS A 384 10.09 -6.63 7.34
N LEU A 385 9.28 -5.61 7.08
CA LEU A 385 8.81 -4.65 8.08
C LEU A 385 7.86 -5.30 9.09
N ALA A 386 7.03 -6.24 8.63
CA ALA A 386 6.10 -6.97 9.48
C ALA A 386 6.78 -7.69 10.65
N ALA A 387 7.97 -8.29 10.43
CA ALA A 387 8.73 -8.90 11.52
C ALA A 387 9.23 -7.90 12.57
N VAL A 388 9.51 -6.66 12.18
CA VAL A 388 9.88 -5.60 13.15
C VAL A 388 8.65 -5.17 13.95
N HIS A 389 7.51 -5.02 13.28
CA HIS A 389 6.23 -4.67 13.91
C HIS A 389 5.69 -5.76 14.84
N LEU A 390 6.07 -7.02 14.61
CA LEU A 390 5.67 -8.18 15.40
C LEU A 390 6.80 -8.72 16.31
N ASP A 391 7.90 -7.99 16.50
CA ASP A 391 9.02 -8.42 17.35
C ASP A 391 8.63 -8.34 18.84
N PRO A 392 8.55 -9.46 19.57
CA PRO A 392 8.17 -9.46 20.99
C PRO A 392 9.20 -8.76 21.89
N SER A 393 10.44 -8.56 21.43
CA SER A 393 11.44 -7.77 22.15
C SER A 393 11.19 -6.25 22.08
N VAL A 394 10.29 -5.81 21.21
CA VAL A 394 9.90 -4.40 21.02
C VAL A 394 8.46 -4.17 21.44
N PHE A 395 7.54 -5.04 21.04
CA PHE A 395 6.11 -4.94 21.30
C PHE A 395 5.65 -6.11 22.14
N GLU A 396 5.22 -5.84 23.38
CA GLU A 396 4.60 -6.85 24.23
C GLU A 396 3.32 -7.40 23.59
N ASN A 397 3.17 -8.72 23.59
CA ASN A 397 2.06 -9.45 22.95
C ASN A 397 1.80 -8.94 21.51
N PRO A 398 2.78 -9.09 20.60
CA PRO A 398 2.77 -8.39 19.32
C PRO A 398 1.61 -8.81 18.40
N GLY A 399 1.07 -10.02 18.55
CA GLY A 399 -0.08 -10.49 17.78
C GLY A 399 -1.44 -9.96 18.25
N GLN A 400 -1.50 -9.24 19.37
CA GLN A 400 -2.75 -8.68 19.91
C GLN A 400 -2.94 -7.22 19.50
N PHE A 401 -4.18 -6.88 19.14
CA PHE A 401 -4.58 -5.50 18.89
C PHE A 401 -4.74 -4.75 20.22
N ASN A 402 -3.81 -3.85 20.51
CA ASN A 402 -3.80 -3.05 21.74
C ASN A 402 -3.42 -1.59 21.44
N PRO A 403 -4.39 -0.70 21.19
CA PRO A 403 -4.12 0.73 20.97
C PRO A 403 -3.45 1.43 22.17
N TRP A 404 -3.72 1.00 23.41
CA TRP A 404 -3.14 1.61 24.62
C TRP A 404 -1.62 1.49 24.72
N ARG A 405 -0.98 0.61 23.93
CA ARG A 405 0.48 0.52 23.88
C ARG A 405 1.16 1.80 23.40
N TRP A 406 0.39 2.69 22.77
CA TRP A 406 0.80 3.98 22.22
C TRP A 406 0.53 5.16 23.16
N SER A 407 -0.19 4.96 24.27
CA SER A 407 -0.53 6.02 25.23
C SER A 407 0.69 6.64 25.91
N ALA A 408 1.79 5.89 26.06
CA ALA A 408 3.07 6.42 26.53
C ALA A 408 4.00 6.69 25.34
N LYS A 409 4.68 7.85 25.36
CA LYS A 409 5.72 8.19 24.37
C LYS A 409 6.93 7.28 24.56
N ASP A 410 6.95 6.16 23.84
CA ASP A 410 8.03 5.19 23.84
C ASP A 410 8.86 5.34 22.55
N VAL A 411 10.07 5.89 22.69
CA VAL A 411 10.99 6.13 21.58
C VAL A 411 11.40 4.83 20.89
N LYS A 412 11.52 3.72 21.64
CA LYS A 412 11.89 2.42 21.07
C LYS A 412 10.76 1.89 20.18
N LYS A 413 9.50 1.99 20.60
CA LYS A 413 8.35 1.61 19.76
C LYS A 413 8.24 2.51 18.53
N ALA A 414 8.37 3.82 18.71
CA ALA A 414 8.30 4.80 17.62
C ALA A 414 9.38 4.54 16.53
N ASN A 415 10.62 4.27 16.93
CA ASN A 415 11.73 4.01 16.00
C ASN A 415 11.64 2.66 15.25
N ASN A 416 10.78 1.75 15.71
CA ASN A 416 10.59 0.43 15.12
C ASN A 416 9.24 0.29 14.40
N LEU A 417 8.34 1.28 14.51
CA LEU A 417 7.13 1.36 13.70
C LEU A 417 7.45 2.04 12.36
N LEU A 418 7.52 1.27 11.27
CA LEU A 418 7.85 1.75 9.92
C LEU A 418 6.76 1.47 8.86
N PRO A 419 5.45 1.67 9.13
CA PRO A 419 4.37 1.33 8.21
C PRO A 419 4.39 2.16 6.92
N PHE A 420 5.05 3.32 6.96
CA PHE A 420 5.25 4.23 5.83
C PHE A 420 6.66 4.13 5.22
N GLY A 421 7.40 3.06 5.54
CA GLY A 421 8.80 2.90 5.17
C GLY A 421 9.70 3.96 5.83
N GLY A 422 10.81 4.30 5.17
CA GLY A 422 11.79 5.23 5.74
C GLY A 422 12.78 5.76 4.72
N GLY A 423 13.69 6.62 5.19
CA GLY A 423 14.71 7.27 4.37
C GLY A 423 14.13 8.23 3.33
N VAL A 424 14.84 8.41 2.22
CA VAL A 424 14.44 9.37 1.17
C VAL A 424 13.13 9.01 0.48
N ARG A 425 12.66 7.76 0.59
CA ARG A 425 11.38 7.27 0.05
C ARG A 425 10.30 7.07 1.12
N HIS A 426 10.43 7.66 2.30
CA HIS A 426 9.32 7.72 3.25
C HIS A 426 8.05 8.22 2.56
N CYS A 427 6.90 7.62 2.87
CA CYS A 427 5.64 7.93 2.22
C CYS A 427 5.32 9.43 2.31
N MET A 428 5.10 10.07 1.17
CA MET A 428 4.78 11.50 1.12
C MET A 428 3.35 11.78 1.58
N GLY A 429 2.45 10.80 1.43
CA GLY A 429 1.04 10.90 1.81
C GLY A 429 0.72 10.36 3.21
N SER A 430 1.70 10.17 4.09
CA SER A 430 1.47 9.60 5.43
C SER A 430 0.51 10.45 6.27
N GLU A 431 0.69 11.77 6.27
CA GLU A 431 -0.21 12.70 6.97
C GLU A 431 -1.59 12.76 6.30
N LEU A 432 -1.64 12.77 4.96
CA LEU A 432 -2.89 12.73 4.21
C LEU A 432 -3.70 11.48 4.56
N ALA A 433 -3.05 10.30 4.58
CA ALA A 433 -3.69 9.03 4.94
C ALA A 433 -4.19 9.05 6.38
N ARG A 434 -3.42 9.59 7.33
CA ARG A 434 -3.87 9.72 8.73
C ARG A 434 -5.11 10.59 8.85
N VAL A 435 -5.14 11.75 8.18
CA VAL A 435 -6.33 12.62 8.18
C VAL A 435 -7.52 11.89 7.57
N GLU A 436 -7.35 11.31 6.37
CA GLU A 436 -8.40 10.58 5.65
C GLU A 436 -9.01 9.47 6.51
N ILE A 437 -8.18 8.61 7.10
CA ILE A 437 -8.62 7.50 7.95
C ILE A 437 -9.28 8.01 9.24
N SER A 438 -8.76 9.08 9.85
CA SER A 438 -9.34 9.65 11.07
C SER A 438 -10.74 10.21 10.81
N VAL A 439 -10.92 10.96 9.72
CA VAL A 439 -12.23 11.52 9.35
C VAL A 439 -13.22 10.42 9.01
N PHE A 440 -12.78 9.37 8.30
CA PHE A 440 -13.62 8.20 8.02
C PHE A 440 -14.11 7.52 9.31
N LEU A 441 -13.19 7.22 10.24
CA LEU A 441 -13.54 6.55 11.50
C LEU A 441 -14.41 7.42 12.41
N HIS A 442 -14.10 8.72 12.46
CA HIS A 442 -14.92 9.70 13.17
C HIS A 442 -16.37 9.70 12.67
N TYR A 443 -16.55 9.83 11.35
CA TYR A 443 -17.88 9.82 10.74
C TYR A 443 -18.58 8.47 10.95
N LEU A 444 -17.87 7.35 10.77
CA LEU A 444 -18.40 6.01 10.96
C LEU A 444 -18.96 5.80 12.38
N ILE A 445 -18.17 6.12 13.40
CA ILE A 445 -18.50 5.87 14.81
C ILE A 445 -19.67 6.73 15.28
N LEU A 446 -19.77 7.96 14.78
CA LEU A 446 -20.85 8.88 15.15
C LEU A 446 -22.19 8.53 14.50
N ASN A 447 -22.18 7.93 13.30
CA ASN A 447 -23.39 7.71 12.53
C ASN A 447 -23.85 6.25 12.51
N TYR A 448 -22.96 5.29 12.78
CA TYR A 448 -23.27 3.88 12.62
C TYR A 448 -22.71 2.99 13.73
N ASN A 449 -23.48 1.96 14.06
CA ASN A 449 -23.01 0.73 14.67
C ASN A 449 -22.92 -0.35 13.58
N TRP A 450 -21.90 -1.20 13.62
CA TRP A 450 -21.75 -2.30 12.66
C TRP A 450 -21.44 -3.62 13.33
N GLU A 451 -21.82 -4.70 12.65
CA GLU A 451 -21.54 -6.09 13.04
C GLU A 451 -21.21 -6.91 11.78
N SER A 452 -20.22 -7.79 11.87
CA SER A 452 -19.92 -8.78 10.84
C SER A 452 -21.07 -9.77 10.71
N VAL A 453 -21.55 -10.03 9.49
CA VAL A 453 -22.68 -10.97 9.28
C VAL A 453 -22.24 -12.42 9.24
N GLU A 454 -20.95 -12.66 9.02
CA GLU A 454 -20.32 -13.98 9.05
C GLU A 454 -18.84 -13.85 9.42
N PRO A 455 -18.20 -14.93 9.90
CA PRO A 455 -16.77 -14.93 10.14
C PRO A 455 -15.98 -14.66 8.86
N ASP A 456 -15.11 -13.65 8.93
CA ASP A 456 -14.09 -13.30 7.95
C ASP A 456 -12.79 -12.99 8.70
N GLN A 457 -11.66 -13.04 7.99
CA GLN A 457 -10.36 -12.74 8.57
C GLN A 457 -9.47 -12.04 7.54
N PRO A 458 -8.66 -11.07 7.98
CA PRO A 458 -7.65 -10.51 7.12
C PRO A 458 -6.56 -11.55 6.84
N VAL A 459 -6.10 -11.60 5.60
CA VAL A 459 -5.09 -12.53 5.09
C VAL A 459 -4.03 -11.74 4.34
N SER A 460 -2.77 -12.05 4.61
CA SER A 460 -1.60 -11.55 3.91
C SER A 460 -1.24 -12.49 2.75
N PHE A 461 -1.55 -12.11 1.50
CA PHE A 461 -1.08 -12.79 0.28
C PHE A 461 -1.35 -11.99 -1.00
N PRO A 462 -0.33 -11.59 -1.79
CA PRO A 462 0.93 -10.97 -1.36
C PRO A 462 0.69 -9.58 -0.73
N GLN A 463 -0.56 -9.13 -0.69
CA GLN A 463 -1.04 -7.93 -0.01
C GLN A 463 -2.12 -8.34 0.98
N VAL A 464 -2.46 -7.43 1.89
CA VAL A 464 -3.47 -7.70 2.90
C VAL A 464 -4.86 -7.50 2.31
N THR A 465 -5.73 -8.48 2.49
CA THR A 465 -7.13 -8.47 2.04
C THR A 465 -8.00 -9.26 3.02
N PHE A 466 -9.31 -9.15 2.88
CA PHE A 466 -10.27 -10.06 3.49
C PHE A 466 -10.65 -11.17 2.51
N LEU A 467 -11.04 -12.35 3.01
CA LEU A 467 -11.43 -13.48 2.15
C LEU A 467 -12.83 -13.28 1.55
N LYS A 468 -13.71 -12.59 2.28
CA LYS A 468 -15.11 -12.35 1.89
C LYS A 468 -15.45 -10.87 1.79
N ASP A 469 -14.43 -10.01 1.71
CA ASP A 469 -14.56 -8.56 1.62
C ASP A 469 -15.23 -7.87 2.83
N LEU A 470 -15.16 -8.52 4.00
CA LEU A 470 -15.69 -8.04 5.28
C LEU A 470 -17.17 -7.65 5.17
N PRO A 471 -18.08 -8.64 5.04
CA PRO A 471 -19.50 -8.39 4.95
C PRO A 471 -20.06 -7.97 6.32
N ILE A 472 -20.69 -6.79 6.37
CA ILE A 472 -21.22 -6.20 7.61
C ILE A 472 -22.67 -5.78 7.44
N ARG A 473 -23.39 -5.74 8.56
CA ARG A 473 -24.66 -5.03 8.69
C ARG A 473 -24.41 -3.76 9.48
N VAL A 474 -24.99 -2.66 9.02
CA VAL A 474 -24.93 -1.38 9.72
C VAL A 474 -26.30 -0.98 10.26
N ARG A 475 -26.31 -0.26 11.37
CA ARG A 475 -27.50 0.38 11.94
C ARG A 475 -27.15 1.82 12.28
N ALA A 476 -28.09 2.74 12.09
CA ALA A 476 -27.91 4.11 12.54
C ALA A 476 -27.57 4.13 14.03
N ALA A 477 -26.56 4.90 14.40
CA ALA A 477 -26.26 5.20 15.79
C ALA A 477 -27.12 6.38 16.24
N ASP A 478 -27.71 6.27 17.42
CA ASP A 478 -28.41 7.38 18.07
C ASP A 478 -27.81 7.57 19.46
N TYR A 479 -27.20 8.73 19.65
CA TYR A 479 -26.56 9.12 20.91
C TYR A 479 -27.32 10.26 21.61
N GLY A 480 -28.51 10.64 21.11
CA GLY A 480 -29.32 11.72 21.66
C GLY A 480 -28.62 13.08 21.66
N LEU A 481 -27.68 13.29 20.73
CA LEU A 481 -26.84 14.49 20.64
C LEU A 481 -27.49 15.61 19.84
#